data_AF-A0A8T4NZL7-F1
#
_entry.id   AF-A0A8T4NZL7-F1
#
_cell.length_a   1.000
_cell.length_b   1.000
_cell.length_c   1.000
_cell.angle_alpha   90.00
_cell.angle_beta   90.00
_cell.angle_gamma   90.00
#
_symmetry.space_group_name_H-M   'P 1'
#
loop_
_entity.id
_entity.type
_entity.pdbx_description
1 polymer ?
#
loop_
_entity_poly.entity_id
_entity_poly.type
_entity_poly.pdbx_seq_one_letter_code
_entity_poly.pdbx_strand_id
1 'polypeptide(L)'
;MAKRVSKKGMELSLNTIIIAVIVIIVLVSVVAFFLFGFKGLSDRVKIVFFGVTAGSSKQFAMQQCQNYCQQAELMPESARKTSPYCNYELLVDDNNDGEADFTGEGNAKKYVKWHCYFGNDNDNDNDNDKYLGVGCTVKVGGTTETPKYLENGCIK
;
A
#
# COMPACT_ATOMS: atom_id res chain seq x y z
N MET A 1 32.56 51.21 52.17
CA MET A 1 31.73 51.73 51.04
C MET A 1 31.03 50.55 50.37
N ALA A 2 29.72 50.37 50.62
CA ALA A 2 28.94 49.29 50.00
C ALA A 2 28.12 49.84 48.83
N LYS A 3 28.41 49.38 47.62
CA LYS A 3 27.72 49.75 46.37
C LYS A 3 26.41 48.95 46.29
N ARG A 4 25.27 49.57 46.56
CA ARG A 4 23.96 48.95 46.36
C ARG A 4 23.71 48.77 44.87
N VAL A 5 23.67 47.51 44.41
CA VAL A 5 23.22 47.17 43.06
C VAL A 5 21.71 47.32 43.02
N SER A 6 21.24 48.35 42.32
CA SER A 6 19.81 48.55 42.04
C SER A 6 19.35 47.46 41.08
N LYS A 7 18.68 46.41 41.59
CA LYS A 7 17.91 45.46 40.78
C LYS A 7 16.71 46.21 40.22
N LYS A 8 16.88 46.83 39.05
CA LYS A 8 15.73 47.24 38.23
C LYS A 8 15.04 45.97 37.77
N GLY A 9 13.86 45.70 38.33
CA GLY A 9 12.94 44.72 37.76
C GLY A 9 12.70 45.15 36.31
N MET A 10 13.16 44.34 35.37
CA MET A 10 12.83 44.52 33.97
C MET A 10 11.34 44.22 33.88
N GLU A 11 10.52 45.28 33.85
CA GLU A 11 9.09 45.17 33.59
C GLU A 11 8.94 44.54 32.22
N LEU A 12 8.81 43.22 32.20
CA LEU A 12 8.39 42.49 31.02
C LEU A 12 7.02 43.05 30.66
N SER A 13 6.99 43.83 29.57
CA SER A 13 5.76 44.37 29.00
C SER A 13 4.72 43.26 28.96
N LEU A 14 3.54 43.54 29.50
CA LEU A 14 2.42 42.59 29.60
C LEU A 14 2.15 41.90 28.24
N ASN A 15 2.41 42.61 27.15
CA ASN A 15 2.33 42.09 25.77
C ASN A 15 3.31 40.93 25.50
N THR A 16 4.53 40.97 26.04
CA THR A 16 5.53 39.91 25.88
C THR A 16 5.08 38.62 26.56
N ILE A 17 4.43 38.74 27.72
CA ILE A 17 3.88 37.59 28.45
C ILE A 17 2.76 36.93 27.63
N ILE A 18 1.88 37.73 27.02
CA ILE A 18 0.81 37.24 26.15
C ILE A 18 1.38 36.47 24.95
N ILE A 19 2.37 37.06 24.26
CA ILE A 19 3.00 36.42 23.09
C ILE A 19 3.66 35.09 23.47
N ALA A 20 4.37 35.05 24.61
CA ALA A 20 5.01 33.83 25.09
C ALA A 20 4.00 32.69 25.34
N VAL A 21 2.84 33.00 25.94
CA VAL A 21 1.78 32.01 26.18
C VAL A 21 1.18 31.50 24.88
N ILE A 22 0.92 32.39 23.90
CA ILE A 22 0.37 31.99 22.59
C ILE A 22 1.33 31.04 21.87
N VAL A 23 2.64 31.35 21.86
CA VAL A 23 3.66 30.49 21.23
C VAL A 23 3.68 29.10 21.87
N ILE A 24 3.59 29.02 23.20
CA ILE A 24 3.55 27.74 23.91
C ILE A 24 2.30 26.93 23.52
N ILE A 25 1.13 27.57 23.47
CA ILE A 25 -0.13 26.89 23.09
C ILE A 25 -0.05 26.36 21.65
N VAL A 26 0.48 27.15 20.72
CA VAL A 26 0.66 26.72 19.31
C VAL A 26 1.64 25.55 19.23
N LEU A 27 2.74 25.57 19.98
CA LEU A 27 3.72 24.50 19.95
C LEU A 27 3.13 23.20 20.52
N VAL A 28 2.38 23.28 21.62
CA VAL A 28 1.66 22.13 22.20
C VAL A 28 0.61 21.58 21.25
N SER A 29 -0.16 22.44 20.57
CA SER A 29 -1.18 21.98 19.63
C SER A 29 -0.55 21.27 18.43
N VAL A 30 0.53 21.80 17.87
CA VAL A 30 1.28 21.14 16.78
C VAL A 30 1.75 19.75 17.20
N VAL A 31 2.42 19.62 18.36
CA VAL A 31 2.86 18.32 18.88
C VAL A 31 1.67 17.38 19.12
N ALA A 32 0.56 17.88 19.66
CA ALA A 32 -0.66 17.10 19.83
C ALA A 32 -1.23 16.62 18.49
N PHE A 33 -1.31 17.47 17.47
CA PHE A 33 -1.74 17.07 16.13
C PHE A 33 -0.83 15.99 15.52
N PHE A 34 0.50 16.09 15.72
CA PHE A 34 1.42 15.05 15.29
C PHE A 34 1.23 13.73 16.08
N LEU A 35 1.00 13.78 17.39
CA LEU A 35 0.83 12.57 18.20
C LEU A 35 -0.54 11.90 18.06
N PHE A 36 -1.62 12.69 17.93
CA PHE A 36 -2.99 12.20 17.79
C PHE A 36 -3.39 11.94 16.32
N GLY A 37 -2.91 12.74 15.37
CA GLY A 37 -3.22 12.58 13.95
C GLY A 37 -2.53 11.36 13.31
N PHE A 38 -1.29 11.06 13.72
CA PHE A 38 -0.55 9.93 13.14
C PHE A 38 -0.96 8.56 13.69
N LYS A 39 -1.53 8.47 14.90
CA LYS A 39 -2.00 7.18 15.43
C LYS A 39 -3.13 6.59 14.58
N GLY A 40 -4.12 7.40 14.20
CA GLY A 40 -5.24 6.94 13.36
C GLY A 40 -4.87 6.70 11.89
N LEU A 41 -3.89 7.43 11.35
CA LEU A 41 -3.41 7.24 9.98
C LEU A 41 -2.44 6.07 9.86
N SER A 42 -1.56 5.83 10.85
CA SER A 42 -0.60 4.72 10.78
C SER A 42 -1.28 3.36 10.86
N ASP A 43 -2.37 3.23 11.62
CA ASP A 43 -3.15 1.99 11.67
C ASP A 43 -3.87 1.74 10.34
N ARG A 44 -4.43 2.78 9.71
CA ARG A 44 -5.06 2.66 8.38
C ARG A 44 -4.07 2.39 7.25
N VAL A 45 -2.89 3.01 7.29
CA VAL A 45 -1.84 2.78 6.29
C VAL A 45 -1.18 1.41 6.49
N LYS A 46 -1.04 0.94 7.73
CA LYS A 46 -0.61 -0.45 7.99
C LYS A 46 -1.64 -1.45 7.49
N ILE A 47 -2.94 -1.21 7.62
CA ILE A 47 -3.97 -2.10 7.02
C ILE A 47 -3.84 -2.16 5.50
N VAL A 48 -3.46 -1.07 4.85
CA VAL A 48 -3.30 -1.03 3.38
C VAL A 48 -1.94 -1.57 2.91
N PHE A 49 -0.87 -1.49 3.70
CA PHE A 49 0.50 -1.84 3.25
C PHE A 49 1.20 -2.99 4.02
N PHE A 50 0.79 -3.32 5.24
CA PHE A 50 1.53 -4.26 6.12
C PHE A 50 0.64 -5.23 6.93
N GLY A 51 -0.68 -5.11 6.84
CA GLY A 51 -1.66 -5.91 7.58
C GLY A 51 -2.36 -6.89 6.66
N VAL A 52 -1.83 -8.10 6.61
CA VAL A 52 -2.46 -9.33 6.13
C VAL A 52 -3.86 -9.50 6.74
N THR A 53 -4.88 -8.86 6.14
CA THR A 53 -6.30 -9.21 6.28
C THR A 53 -7.19 -8.41 5.33
N ALA A 54 -6.93 -7.14 5.03
CA ALA A 54 -7.80 -6.38 4.13
C ALA A 54 -7.56 -6.80 2.68
N GLY A 55 -8.44 -7.64 2.13
CA GLY A 55 -8.40 -8.02 0.73
C GLY A 55 -8.66 -6.81 -0.15
N SER A 56 -7.89 -6.71 -1.23
CA SER A 56 -8.19 -5.71 -2.26
C SER A 56 -9.43 -6.14 -3.03
N SER A 57 -10.29 -5.20 -3.43
CA SER A 57 -11.42 -5.57 -4.29
C SER A 57 -10.91 -6.14 -5.61
N LYS A 58 -11.62 -7.12 -6.17
CA LYS A 58 -11.24 -7.76 -7.44
C LYS A 58 -10.98 -6.75 -8.56
N GLN A 59 -11.79 -5.70 -8.66
CA GLN A 59 -11.61 -4.65 -9.67
C GLN A 59 -10.28 -3.89 -9.48
N PHE A 60 -9.91 -3.59 -8.24
CA PHE A 60 -8.64 -2.95 -7.93
C PHE A 60 -7.47 -3.88 -8.24
N ALA A 61 -7.58 -5.16 -7.85
CA ALA A 61 -6.57 -6.16 -8.16
C ALA A 61 -6.36 -6.31 -9.68
N MET A 62 -7.43 -6.28 -10.49
CA MET A 62 -7.33 -6.28 -11.94
C MET A 62 -6.60 -5.04 -12.49
N GLN A 63 -6.90 -3.85 -11.96
CA GLN A 63 -6.19 -2.61 -12.35
C GLN A 63 -4.70 -2.68 -11.97
N GLN A 64 -4.38 -3.26 -10.82
CA GLN A 64 -3.01 -3.44 -10.39
C GLN A 64 -2.25 -4.41 -11.30
N CYS A 65 -2.90 -5.50 -11.74
CA CYS A 65 -2.36 -6.39 -12.76
C CYS A 65 -2.11 -5.70 -14.09
N GLN A 66 -2.99 -4.80 -14.53
CA GLN A 66 -2.76 -3.99 -15.74
C GLN A 66 -1.54 -3.09 -15.59
N ASN A 67 -1.35 -2.48 -14.42
CA ASN A 67 -0.16 -1.66 -14.13
C ASN A 67 1.11 -2.52 -14.14
N TYR A 68 1.09 -3.72 -13.55
CA TYR A 68 2.24 -4.63 -13.59
C TYR A 68 2.56 -5.09 -15.01
N CYS A 69 1.56 -5.33 -15.83
CA CYS A 69 1.73 -5.63 -17.25
C CYS A 69 2.45 -4.48 -17.98
N GLN A 70 2.00 -3.23 -17.78
CA GLN A 70 2.65 -2.06 -18.39
C GLN A 70 4.10 -1.90 -17.92
N GLN A 71 4.39 -2.19 -16.66
CA GLN A 71 5.76 -2.17 -16.16
C GLN A 71 6.61 -3.28 -16.78
N ALA A 72 6.05 -4.48 -16.95
CA ALA A 72 6.72 -5.58 -17.63
C ALA A 72 7.00 -5.28 -19.10
N GLU A 73 6.14 -4.53 -19.78
CA GLU A 73 6.36 -4.09 -21.17
C GLU A 73 7.63 -3.25 -21.30
N LEU A 74 7.88 -2.36 -20.34
CA LEU A 74 9.07 -1.50 -20.28
C LEU A 74 10.35 -2.28 -19.94
N MET A 75 10.24 -3.52 -19.48
CA MET A 75 11.38 -4.37 -19.15
C MET A 75 11.90 -5.12 -20.38
N PRO A 76 13.22 -5.40 -20.45
CA PRO A 76 13.79 -6.27 -21.47
C PRO A 76 13.19 -7.68 -21.37
N GLU A 77 13.08 -8.36 -22.50
CA GLU A 77 12.37 -9.65 -22.64
C GLU A 77 12.83 -10.70 -21.61
N SER A 78 14.13 -10.75 -21.30
CA SER A 78 14.71 -11.64 -20.30
C SER A 78 14.24 -11.35 -18.86
N ALA A 79 13.87 -10.11 -18.54
CA ALA A 79 13.41 -9.68 -17.21
C ALA A 79 11.88 -9.68 -17.06
N ARG A 80 11.13 -9.91 -18.16
CA ARG A 80 9.65 -9.96 -18.12
C ARG A 80 9.13 -11.12 -17.28
N LYS A 81 9.83 -12.26 -17.29
CA LYS A 81 9.49 -13.45 -16.48
C LYS A 81 9.62 -13.21 -14.98
N THR A 82 10.53 -12.32 -14.58
CA THR A 82 10.74 -11.92 -13.19
C THR A 82 9.86 -10.73 -12.78
N SER A 83 9.00 -10.25 -13.67
CA SER A 83 8.17 -9.09 -13.38
C SER A 83 7.14 -9.37 -12.29
N PRO A 84 6.64 -8.33 -11.60
CA PRO A 84 5.55 -8.47 -10.64
C PRO A 84 4.28 -9.07 -11.26
N TYR A 85 4.04 -8.86 -12.55
CA TYR A 85 2.89 -9.48 -13.24
C TYR A 85 2.91 -11.01 -13.15
N CYS A 86 4.10 -11.60 -13.09
CA CYS A 86 4.31 -13.05 -13.07
C CYS A 86 4.43 -13.65 -11.67
N ASN A 87 5.11 -12.97 -10.76
CA ASN A 87 5.51 -13.54 -9.47
C ASN A 87 4.77 -12.94 -8.28
N TYR A 88 4.03 -11.84 -8.48
CA TYR A 88 3.31 -11.21 -7.39
C TYR A 88 1.98 -11.92 -7.14
N GLU A 89 1.71 -12.19 -5.86
CA GLU A 89 0.48 -12.78 -5.37
C GLU A 89 -0.38 -11.67 -4.77
N LEU A 90 -1.64 -11.60 -5.18
CA LEU A 90 -2.62 -10.63 -4.68
C LEU A 90 -3.54 -11.31 -3.68
N LEU A 91 -3.86 -10.58 -2.61
CA LEU A 91 -4.90 -10.97 -1.67
C LEU A 91 -6.16 -10.19 -2.06
N VAL A 92 -7.19 -10.92 -2.50
CA VAL A 92 -8.43 -10.33 -3.03
C VAL A 92 -9.59 -10.70 -2.14
N ASP A 93 -10.42 -9.69 -1.87
CA ASP A 93 -11.74 -9.82 -1.30
C ASP A 93 -12.74 -9.98 -2.46
N ASP A 94 -13.10 -11.22 -2.80
CA ASP A 94 -14.04 -11.53 -3.89
C ASP A 94 -15.49 -11.58 -3.36
N ASN A 95 -15.67 -11.88 -2.06
CA ASN A 95 -16.97 -11.94 -1.40
C ASN A 95 -17.41 -10.59 -0.78
N ASN A 96 -16.54 -9.58 -0.81
CA ASN A 96 -16.74 -8.22 -0.30
C ASN A 96 -17.04 -8.17 1.21
N ASP A 97 -16.42 -9.06 2.00
CA ASP A 97 -16.58 -9.12 3.46
C ASP A 97 -15.60 -8.20 4.22
N GLY A 98 -14.72 -7.52 3.49
CA GLY A 98 -13.69 -6.63 4.02
C GLY A 98 -12.40 -7.36 4.41
N GLU A 99 -12.34 -8.68 4.26
CA GLU A 99 -11.16 -9.51 4.42
C GLU A 99 -10.74 -10.16 3.09
N ALA A 100 -9.48 -10.55 2.96
CA ALA A 100 -9.03 -11.34 1.83
C ALA A 100 -9.60 -12.75 1.92
N ASP A 101 -10.06 -13.29 0.79
CA ASP A 101 -10.53 -14.67 0.67
C ASP A 101 -9.50 -15.63 1.29
N PHE A 102 -9.97 -16.57 2.11
CA PHE A 102 -9.16 -17.62 2.70
C PHE A 102 -9.90 -18.95 2.69
N THR A 103 -9.16 -20.05 2.71
CA THR A 103 -9.66 -21.40 2.91
C THR A 103 -9.24 -21.92 4.29
N GLY A 104 -9.99 -22.89 4.80
CA GLY A 104 -9.76 -23.51 6.11
C GLY A 104 -10.55 -22.87 7.26
N GLU A 105 -10.78 -23.64 8.32
CA GLU A 105 -11.54 -23.23 9.50
C GLU A 105 -10.62 -22.97 10.72
N GLY A 106 -10.95 -21.95 11.52
CA GLY A 106 -10.26 -21.64 12.77
C GLY A 106 -8.87 -21.02 12.60
N ASN A 107 -7.86 -21.58 13.27
CA ASN A 107 -6.48 -21.03 13.31
C ASN A 107 -5.63 -21.37 12.08
N ALA A 108 -6.14 -22.18 11.15
CA ALA A 108 -5.44 -22.62 9.94
C ALA A 108 -5.92 -21.88 8.68
N LYS A 109 -6.26 -20.59 8.79
CA LYS A 109 -6.63 -19.76 7.63
C LYS A 109 -5.48 -19.76 6.62
N LYS A 110 -5.73 -20.25 5.41
CA LYS A 110 -4.82 -20.13 4.26
C LYS A 110 -5.43 -19.14 3.28
N TYR A 111 -4.81 -17.99 3.11
CA TYR A 111 -5.32 -17.00 2.15
C TYR A 111 -5.27 -17.53 0.72
N VAL A 112 -6.33 -17.23 -0.03
CA VAL A 112 -6.39 -17.48 -1.46
C VAL A 112 -5.48 -16.47 -2.16
N LYS A 113 -4.56 -16.99 -2.95
CA LYS A 113 -3.57 -16.24 -3.70
C LYS A 113 -4.11 -16.01 -5.10
N TRP A 114 -4.25 -14.75 -5.48
CA TRP A 114 -4.68 -14.38 -6.81
C TRP A 114 -3.50 -14.00 -7.70
N HIS A 115 -3.47 -14.55 -8.90
CA HIS A 115 -2.47 -14.27 -9.92
C HIS A 115 -3.08 -13.45 -11.06
N CYS A 116 -2.25 -12.61 -11.69
CA CYS A 116 -2.68 -11.71 -12.75
C CYS A 116 -2.97 -12.39 -14.09
N TYR A 117 -2.19 -13.41 -14.44
CA TYR A 117 -2.23 -14.07 -15.73
C TYR A 117 -3.33 -15.15 -15.79
N PHE A 118 -3.59 -15.68 -16.99
CA PHE A 118 -4.43 -16.86 -17.17
C PHE A 118 -3.63 -18.10 -16.76
N GLY A 119 -4.00 -18.73 -15.66
CA GLY A 119 -3.55 -20.09 -15.36
C GLY A 119 -4.23 -21.08 -16.27
N ASN A 120 -3.62 -22.24 -16.48
CA ASN A 120 -4.39 -23.38 -16.94
C ASN A 120 -5.21 -23.86 -15.73
N ASP A 121 -6.53 -23.74 -15.79
CA ASP A 121 -7.47 -24.24 -14.76
C ASP A 121 -7.38 -25.76 -14.51
N ASN A 122 -6.42 -26.44 -15.14
CA ASN A 122 -6.16 -27.88 -15.03
C ASN A 122 -5.12 -28.24 -13.95
N ASP A 123 -4.45 -27.28 -13.32
CA ASP A 123 -3.53 -27.55 -12.20
C ASP A 123 -4.32 -27.78 -10.91
N ASN A 124 -4.74 -29.04 -10.72
CA ASN A 124 -5.43 -29.58 -9.54
C ASN A 124 -4.60 -29.59 -8.24
N ASP A 125 -3.49 -28.83 -8.15
CA ASP A 125 -2.49 -29.09 -7.09
C ASP A 125 -2.56 -28.14 -5.88
N ASN A 126 -3.30 -27.03 -5.91
CA ASN A 126 -3.58 -26.22 -4.71
C ASN A 126 -4.91 -25.46 -4.82
N ASP A 127 -5.91 -25.83 -4.02
CA ASP A 127 -7.23 -25.16 -3.89
C ASP A 127 -7.17 -23.64 -3.53
N ASN A 128 -5.98 -23.08 -3.35
CA ASN A 128 -5.78 -21.71 -2.88
C ASN A 128 -5.29 -20.75 -3.96
N ASP A 129 -4.95 -21.22 -5.15
CA ASP A 129 -4.48 -20.34 -6.23
C ASP A 129 -5.67 -20.02 -7.17
N LYS A 130 -5.96 -18.73 -7.35
CA LYS A 130 -6.97 -18.22 -8.28
C LYS A 130 -6.34 -17.29 -9.32
N TYR A 131 -7.01 -17.12 -10.45
CA TYR A 131 -6.54 -16.30 -11.56
C TYR A 131 -7.53 -15.18 -11.87
N LEU A 132 -7.03 -13.95 -12.00
CA LEU A 132 -7.83 -12.79 -12.40
C LEU A 132 -8.10 -12.75 -13.91
N GLY A 133 -7.35 -13.53 -14.70
CA GLY A 133 -7.52 -13.59 -16.16
C GLY A 133 -7.27 -12.23 -16.84
N VAL A 134 -6.34 -11.44 -16.32
CA VAL A 134 -6.01 -10.14 -16.91
C VAL A 134 -4.93 -10.35 -17.96
N GLY A 135 -5.35 -10.48 -19.22
CA GLY A 135 -4.44 -10.59 -20.35
C GLY A 135 -3.51 -9.39 -20.43
N CYS A 136 -2.20 -9.65 -20.51
CA CYS A 136 -1.22 -8.60 -20.75
C CYS A 136 -1.08 -8.36 -22.26
N THR A 137 -1.80 -7.38 -22.78
CA THR A 137 -1.69 -6.91 -24.16
C THR A 137 -0.69 -5.76 -24.21
N VAL A 138 0.36 -5.90 -25.03
CA VAL A 138 1.33 -4.82 -25.27
C VAL A 138 0.97 -4.10 -26.56
N LYS A 139 1.17 -2.77 -26.59
CA LYS A 139 0.92 -1.96 -27.78
C LYS A 139 2.24 -1.64 -28.46
N VAL A 140 2.66 -2.50 -29.37
CA VAL A 140 3.87 -2.25 -30.16
C VAL A 140 3.47 -1.49 -31.42
N GLY A 141 3.81 -0.21 -31.51
CA GLY A 141 3.62 0.57 -32.75
C GLY A 141 2.17 0.86 -33.14
N GLY A 142 1.22 0.82 -32.19
CA GLY A 142 -0.19 1.16 -32.44
C GLY A 142 -1.09 -0.04 -32.78
N THR A 143 -0.53 -1.23 -32.98
CA THR A 143 -1.28 -2.49 -32.98
C THR A 143 -1.29 -3.10 -31.58
N THR A 144 -2.45 -3.65 -31.19
CA THR A 144 -2.60 -4.36 -29.91
C THR A 144 -2.24 -5.80 -30.17
N GLU A 145 -1.05 -6.23 -29.77
CA GLU A 145 -0.60 -7.60 -29.92
C GLU A 145 -0.53 -8.25 -28.54
N THR A 146 -1.18 -9.40 -28.38
CA THR A 146 -0.82 -10.32 -27.29
C THR A 146 0.59 -10.79 -27.60
N PRO A 147 1.60 -10.43 -26.79
CA PRO A 147 2.96 -10.84 -27.08
C PRO A 147 2.99 -12.37 -26.93
N LYS A 148 3.49 -13.07 -27.95
CA LYS A 148 3.54 -14.55 -28.00
C LYS A 148 4.20 -15.22 -26.78
N TYR A 149 4.98 -14.47 -26.02
CA TYR A 149 5.62 -14.94 -24.77
C TYR A 149 4.76 -14.78 -23.50
N LEU A 150 3.60 -14.12 -23.59
CA LEU A 150 2.59 -14.03 -22.53
C LEU A 150 1.33 -14.87 -22.84
N GLU A 151 1.23 -15.45 -24.04
CA GLU A 151 0.11 -16.33 -24.42
C GLU A 151 -0.01 -17.58 -23.56
N ASN A 152 1.09 -18.05 -22.94
CA ASN A 152 1.10 -19.22 -22.05
C ASN A 152 1.33 -18.88 -20.57
N GLY A 153 1.02 -17.65 -20.18
CA GLY A 153 1.20 -17.22 -18.81
C GLY A 153 2.67 -17.23 -18.41
N CYS A 154 2.94 -16.68 -17.25
CA CYS A 154 4.29 -16.63 -16.73
C CYS A 154 4.77 -18.06 -16.43
N ILE A 155 5.53 -18.65 -17.36
CA ILE A 155 6.01 -20.03 -17.23
C ILE A 155 6.91 -20.10 -15.99
N LYS A 156 6.43 -20.79 -14.95
CA LYS A 156 7.18 -21.13 -13.73
C LYS A 156 8.40 -21.99 -14.07
#